data_AF-A0A2K3N248-F1
#
_entry.id   AF-A0A2K3N248-F1
#
_cell.length_a   1.000
_cell.length_b   1.000
_cell.length_c   1.000
_cell.angle_alpha   90.00
_cell.angle_beta   90.00
_cell.angle_gamma   90.00
#
_symmetry.space_group_name_H-M   'P 1'
#
loop_
_entity.id
_entity.type
_entity.pdbx_description
1 polymer ?
#
loop_
_entity_poly.entity_id
_entity_poly.type
_entity_poly.pdbx_seq_one_letter_code
_entity_poly.pdbx_strand_id
1 'polypeptide(L)'
;MQEMDYNNEARNGIKFRNLYGSIQDVVVPLMYTEYTTRKVIVMEWIEGRRLSEVKDLYLIEVGVYCSFNQLLECGFYHADPHPGNLLRTSDGKLAYLDFGMTGEFKQELRDGFIEACLHLVNRDFDALATDFVTLGLLPPTAEKEAVTKALTGVFQNAVSKGVRNISFGDLLGNLGTT
;
A
#
# COMPACT_ATOMS: atom_id res chain seq x y z
N MET A 1 -16.84 -8.55 16.10
CA MET A 1 -16.52 -9.53 15.04
C MET A 1 -17.47 -9.21 13.89
N GLN A 2 -17.00 -8.49 12.87
CA GLN A 2 -17.81 -8.21 11.69
C GLN A 2 -17.94 -9.55 10.95
N GLU A 3 -19.16 -10.01 10.71
CA GLU A 3 -19.40 -11.30 10.05
C GLU A 3 -18.84 -11.23 8.62
N MET A 4 -17.98 -12.18 8.25
CA MET A 4 -17.35 -12.23 6.92
C MET A 4 -18.44 -12.45 5.85
N ASP A 5 -18.59 -11.48 4.94
CA ASP A 5 -19.56 -11.52 3.84
C ASP A 5 -18.82 -11.54 2.50
N TYR A 6 -18.72 -12.71 1.89
CA TYR A 6 -18.03 -12.89 0.61
C TYR A 6 -18.68 -12.15 -0.57
N ASN A 7 -19.93 -11.67 -0.44
CA ASN A 7 -20.48 -10.78 -1.47
C ASN A 7 -19.74 -9.44 -1.48
N ASN A 8 -19.31 -8.95 -0.31
CA ASN A 8 -18.53 -7.73 -0.22
C ASN A 8 -17.13 -7.94 -0.80
N GLU A 9 -16.49 -9.06 -0.47
CA GLU A 9 -15.20 -9.42 -1.05
C GLU A 9 -15.24 -9.55 -2.58
N ALA A 10 -16.26 -10.21 -3.14
CA ALA A 10 -16.41 -10.30 -4.59
C ALA A 10 -16.62 -8.92 -5.24
N ARG A 11 -17.40 -8.02 -4.62
CA ARG A 11 -17.54 -6.63 -5.09
C ARG A 11 -16.22 -5.86 -5.02
N ASN A 12 -15.46 -6.05 -3.94
CA ASN A 12 -14.13 -5.45 -3.78
C ASN A 12 -13.18 -5.95 -4.87
N GLY A 13 -13.18 -7.25 -5.17
CA GLY A 13 -12.40 -7.83 -6.26
C GLY A 13 -12.76 -7.28 -7.63
N ILE A 14 -14.06 -7.10 -7.93
CA ILE A 14 -14.51 -6.43 -9.16
C ILE A 14 -13.99 -4.99 -9.22
N LYS A 15 -14.15 -4.24 -8.13
CA LYS A 15 -13.66 -2.85 -8.06
C LYS A 15 -12.16 -2.79 -8.26
N PHE A 16 -11.41 -3.66 -7.57
CA PHE A 16 -9.96 -3.76 -7.69
C PHE A 16 -9.53 -4.10 -9.13
N ARG A 17 -10.21 -5.04 -9.78
CA ARG A 17 -9.97 -5.40 -11.19
C ARG A 17 -10.21 -4.21 -12.13
N ASN A 18 -11.28 -3.46 -11.91
CA ASN A 18 -11.60 -2.31 -12.77
C ASN A 18 -10.60 -1.17 -12.62
N LEU A 19 -10.06 -0.95 -11.42
CA LEU A 19 -9.09 0.11 -11.16
C LEU A 19 -7.67 -0.28 -11.58
N TYR A 20 -7.25 -1.53 -11.32
CA TYR A 20 -5.84 -1.92 -11.39
C TYR A 20 -5.55 -3.06 -12.37
N GLY A 21 -6.57 -3.71 -12.93
CA GLY A 21 -6.39 -4.83 -13.86
C GLY A 21 -5.80 -4.45 -15.22
N SER A 22 -5.66 -3.15 -15.51
CA SER A 22 -4.95 -2.63 -16.69
C SER A 22 -3.47 -2.32 -16.42
N ILE A 23 -3.04 -2.35 -15.16
CA ILE A 23 -1.62 -2.18 -14.81
C ILE A 23 -0.84 -3.36 -15.40
N GLN A 24 0.29 -3.05 -16.03
CA GLN A 24 1.13 -4.05 -16.67
C GLN A 24 1.51 -5.13 -15.65
N ASP A 25 1.34 -6.39 -16.06
CA ASP A 25 1.70 -7.57 -15.28
C ASP A 25 0.97 -7.73 -13.93
N VAL A 26 -0.14 -7.01 -13.74
CA VAL A 26 -1.12 -7.25 -12.68
C VAL A 26 -2.26 -8.13 -13.20
N VAL A 27 -2.63 -9.13 -12.42
CA VAL A 27 -3.77 -10.02 -12.68
C VAL A 27 -4.71 -9.98 -11.47
N VAL A 28 -5.99 -9.85 -11.77
CA VAL A 28 -7.07 -9.87 -10.76
C VAL A 28 -8.12 -10.81 -11.32
N PRO A 29 -8.54 -11.89 -10.64
CA PRO A 29 -9.47 -12.87 -11.20
C PRO A 29 -10.85 -12.26 -11.48
N LEU A 30 -11.59 -12.81 -12.45
CA LEU A 30 -13.01 -12.50 -12.61
C LEU A 30 -13.77 -13.01 -11.39
N MET A 31 -14.68 -12.21 -10.85
CA MET A 31 -15.55 -12.63 -9.75
C MET A 31 -16.91 -13.06 -10.32
N TYR A 32 -17.32 -14.29 -10.06
CA TYR A 32 -18.62 -14.82 -10.49
C TYR A 32 -19.66 -14.58 -9.40
N THR A 33 -20.23 -13.38 -9.38
CA THR A 33 -21.17 -12.94 -8.35
C THR A 33 -22.47 -13.74 -8.30
N GLU A 34 -22.88 -14.31 -9.41
CA GLU A 34 -24.06 -15.17 -9.56
C GLU A 34 -23.92 -16.52 -8.83
N TYR A 35 -22.69 -16.96 -8.58
CA TYR A 35 -22.37 -18.18 -7.83
C TYR A 35 -21.81 -17.89 -6.43
N THR A 36 -21.58 -16.61 -6.11
CA THR A 36 -21.09 -16.17 -4.81
C THR A 36 -22.26 -15.99 -3.84
N THR A 37 -22.06 -16.41 -2.59
CA THR A 37 -23.00 -16.23 -1.48
C THR A 37 -22.28 -15.56 -0.32
N ARG A 38 -22.96 -15.32 0.80
CA ARG A 38 -22.28 -14.79 2.01
C ARG A 38 -21.15 -15.69 2.54
N LYS A 39 -21.20 -17.00 2.26
CA LYS A 39 -20.32 -18.02 2.85
C LYS A 39 -19.43 -18.76 1.84
N VAL A 40 -19.60 -18.49 0.55
CA VAL A 40 -18.82 -19.09 -0.53
C VAL A 40 -18.54 -18.02 -1.57
N ILE A 41 -17.27 -17.80 -1.92
CA ILE A 41 -16.85 -16.96 -3.04
C ILE A 41 -16.48 -17.84 -4.23
N VAL A 42 -16.86 -17.41 -5.44
CA VAL A 42 -16.53 -18.10 -6.70
C VAL A 42 -15.85 -17.10 -7.63
N MET A 43 -14.66 -17.45 -8.10
CA MET A 43 -13.83 -16.59 -8.95
C MET A 43 -13.04 -17.41 -9.97
N GLU A 44 -12.48 -16.72 -10.97
CA GLU A 44 -11.61 -17.28 -11.99
C GLU A 44 -10.44 -18.01 -11.36
N TRP A 45 -10.18 -19.23 -11.84
CA TRP A 45 -9.04 -20.00 -11.41
C TRP A 45 -7.75 -19.44 -12.01
N ILE A 46 -6.81 -19.05 -11.15
CA ILE A 46 -5.50 -18.57 -11.55
C ILE A 46 -4.45 -19.60 -11.19
N GLU A 47 -3.73 -20.10 -12.19
CA GLU A 47 -2.63 -21.04 -11.99
C GLU A 47 -1.31 -20.30 -11.76
N GLY A 48 -0.59 -20.68 -10.70
CA GLY A 48 0.66 -20.04 -10.33
C GLY A 48 1.29 -20.61 -9.08
N ARG A 49 2.42 -20.02 -8.67
CA ARG A 49 3.12 -20.31 -7.41
C ARG A 49 2.95 -19.15 -6.46
N ARG A 50 2.84 -19.42 -5.16
CA ARG A 50 2.75 -18.36 -4.14
C ARG A 50 3.96 -17.45 -4.24
N LEU A 51 3.74 -16.13 -4.22
CA LEU A 51 4.83 -15.17 -4.34
C LEU A 51 5.84 -15.34 -3.18
N SER A 52 5.39 -15.75 -2.00
CA SER A 52 6.27 -16.08 -0.86
C SER A 52 7.29 -17.20 -1.12
N GLU A 53 7.02 -18.08 -2.10
CA GLU A 53 7.89 -19.21 -2.45
C GLU A 53 8.85 -18.89 -3.59
N VAL A 54 8.66 -17.76 -4.27
CA VAL A 54 9.48 -17.32 -5.39
C VAL A 54 10.10 -15.96 -5.08
N LYS A 55 11.43 -15.92 -5.01
CA LYS A 55 12.17 -14.66 -4.90
C LYS A 55 12.21 -13.98 -6.27
N ASP A 56 11.14 -13.28 -6.63
CA ASP A 56 11.02 -12.55 -7.89
C ASP A 56 10.99 -11.04 -7.62
N LEU A 57 12.15 -10.39 -7.79
CA LEU A 57 12.29 -8.95 -7.53
C LEU A 57 11.43 -8.10 -8.48
N TYR A 58 11.20 -8.57 -9.70
CA TYR A 58 10.39 -7.85 -10.67
C TYR A 58 8.93 -7.77 -10.22
N LEU A 59 8.37 -8.86 -9.72
CA LEU A 59 6.99 -8.86 -9.20
C LEU A 59 6.83 -8.05 -7.91
N ILE A 60 7.90 -7.91 -7.13
CA ILE A 60 7.92 -6.97 -6.01
C ILE A 60 7.79 -5.53 -6.53
N GLU A 61 8.52 -5.17 -7.58
CA GLU A 61 8.41 -3.85 -8.21
C GLU A 61 7.01 -3.59 -8.78
N VAL A 62 6.41 -4.58 -9.46
CA VAL A 62 5.02 -4.51 -9.95
C VAL A 62 4.04 -4.29 -8.79
N GLY A 63 4.19 -5.04 -7.69
CA GLY A 63 3.37 -4.90 -6.50
C GLY A 63 3.50 -3.52 -5.86
N VAL A 64 4.73 -3.02 -5.71
CA VAL A 64 5.00 -1.67 -5.20
C VAL A 64 4.37 -0.59 -6.09
N TYR A 65 4.51 -0.72 -7.41
CA TYR A 65 3.88 0.20 -8.37
C TYR A 65 2.36 0.21 -8.24
N CYS A 66 1.74 -0.98 -8.17
CA CYS A 66 0.30 -1.11 -7.95
C CYS A 66 -0.13 -0.49 -6.61
N SER A 67 0.62 -0.70 -5.53
CA SER A 67 0.36 -0.07 -4.23
C SER A 67 0.44 1.46 -4.26
N PHE A 68 1.39 2.03 -5.01
CA PHE A 68 1.44 3.48 -5.21
C PHE A 68 0.23 3.99 -5.99
N ASN A 69 -0.20 3.27 -7.02
CA ASN A 69 -1.40 3.63 -7.78
C ASN A 69 -2.66 3.62 -6.89
N GLN A 70 -2.77 2.63 -5.99
CA GLN A 70 -3.83 2.56 -4.99
C GLN A 70 -3.83 3.77 -4.05
N LEU A 71 -2.65 4.17 -3.56
CA LEU A 71 -2.52 5.27 -2.61
C LEU A 71 -2.75 6.64 -3.26
N LEU A 72 -2.11 6.88 -4.41
CA LEU A 72 -1.98 8.21 -4.99
C LEU A 72 -3.08 8.51 -6.03
N GLU A 73 -3.46 7.54 -6.86
CA GLU A 73 -4.35 7.81 -8.01
C GLU A 73 -5.81 7.46 -7.71
N CYS A 74 -6.07 6.26 -7.20
CA CYS A 74 -7.43 5.72 -7.13
C CYS A 74 -8.02 5.75 -5.71
N GLY A 75 -7.19 5.70 -4.67
CA GLY A 75 -7.59 5.78 -3.27
C GLY A 75 -8.23 4.51 -2.70
N PHE A 76 -8.52 3.51 -3.53
CA PHE A 76 -9.05 2.22 -3.09
C PHE A 76 -7.89 1.23 -2.89
N TYR A 77 -7.54 0.93 -1.65
CA TYR A 77 -6.33 0.17 -1.34
C TYR A 77 -6.63 -1.23 -0.78
N HIS A 78 -5.71 -2.14 -1.05
CA HIS A 78 -5.65 -3.45 -0.43
C HIS A 78 -4.96 -3.32 0.93
N ALA A 79 -5.70 -3.57 2.01
CA ALA A 79 -5.23 -3.31 3.37
C ALA A 79 -4.32 -4.42 3.92
N ASP A 80 -4.41 -5.65 3.38
CA ASP A 80 -3.55 -6.76 3.78
C ASP A 80 -3.06 -7.60 2.57
N PRO A 81 -2.14 -7.09 1.73
CA PRO A 81 -1.61 -7.83 0.58
C PRO A 81 -0.60 -8.89 1.03
N HIS A 82 -1.03 -9.80 1.90
CA HIS A 82 -0.18 -10.85 2.46
C HIS A 82 0.40 -11.71 1.32
N PRO A 83 1.70 -12.06 1.34
CA PRO A 83 2.33 -12.84 0.26
C PRO A 83 1.66 -14.18 -0.06
N GLY A 84 0.86 -14.73 0.86
CA GLY A 84 0.05 -15.94 0.64
C GLY A 84 -1.16 -15.74 -0.29
N ASN A 85 -1.63 -14.51 -0.44
CA ASN A 85 -2.75 -14.09 -1.30
C ASN A 85 -2.27 -13.55 -2.66
N LEU A 86 -0.95 -13.61 -2.89
CA LEU A 86 -0.31 -13.21 -4.13
C LEU A 86 0.27 -14.44 -4.84
N LEU A 87 -0.02 -14.58 -6.13
CA LEU A 87 0.60 -15.59 -6.97
C LEU A 87 1.50 -14.96 -8.03
N ARG A 88 2.61 -15.64 -8.31
CA ARG A 88 3.29 -15.55 -9.60
C ARG A 88 2.61 -16.52 -10.56
N THR A 89 1.93 -16.01 -11.58
CA THR A 89 1.31 -16.84 -12.61
C THR A 89 2.36 -17.59 -13.44
N SER A 90 1.93 -18.60 -14.20
CA SER A 90 2.81 -19.37 -15.09
C SER A 90 3.49 -18.49 -16.17
N ASP A 91 2.80 -17.45 -16.64
CA ASP A 91 3.32 -16.44 -17.58
C ASP A 91 4.12 -15.30 -16.90
N GLY A 92 4.33 -15.38 -15.59
CA GLY A 92 5.24 -14.48 -14.87
C GLY A 92 4.64 -13.14 -14.45
N LYS A 93 3.33 -13.08 -14.20
CA LYS A 93 2.60 -11.90 -13.71
C LYS A 93 2.25 -12.02 -12.23
N LEU A 94 1.92 -10.89 -11.60
CA LEU A 94 1.47 -10.81 -10.20
C LEU A 94 -0.06 -10.89 -10.13
N ALA A 95 -0.59 -11.98 -9.57
CA ALA A 95 -2.02 -12.14 -9.33
C ALA A 95 -2.40 -11.88 -7.88
N TYR A 96 -3.47 -11.10 -7.67
CA TYR A 96 -4.12 -10.87 -6.37
C TYR A 96 -5.32 -11.80 -6.21
N LEU A 97 -5.47 -12.47 -5.07
CA LEU A 97 -6.54 -13.48 -4.86
C LEU A 97 -7.51 -13.18 -3.72
N ASP A 98 -7.15 -12.33 -2.77
CA ASP A 98 -7.95 -12.00 -1.60
C ASP A 98 -8.36 -10.54 -1.69
N PHE A 99 -9.62 -10.23 -1.41
CA PHE A 99 -10.11 -8.84 -1.39
C PHE A 99 -10.99 -8.58 -0.17
N GLY A 100 -10.84 -9.41 0.87
CA GLY A 100 -11.60 -9.35 2.10
C GLY A 100 -11.24 -8.12 2.94
N MET A 101 -10.03 -7.59 2.77
CA MET A 101 -9.53 -6.41 3.47
C MET A 101 -9.12 -5.32 2.48
N THR A 102 -10.07 -4.44 2.16
CA THR A 102 -9.83 -3.23 1.35
C THR A 102 -10.33 -2.00 2.08
N GLY A 103 -9.76 -0.83 1.77
CA GLY A 103 -10.19 0.45 2.31
C GLY A 103 -10.19 1.55 1.26
N GLU A 104 -10.66 2.73 1.68
CA GLU A 104 -10.64 3.93 0.85
C GLU A 104 -9.96 5.08 1.59
N PHE A 105 -9.04 5.75 0.91
CA PHE A 105 -8.48 7.02 1.34
C PHE A 105 -9.37 8.16 0.85
N LYS A 106 -9.70 9.08 1.77
CA LYS A 106 -10.36 10.33 1.41
C LYS A 106 -9.44 11.16 0.51
N GLN A 107 -10.02 11.95 -0.40
CA GLN A 107 -9.27 12.79 -1.32
C GLN A 107 -8.24 13.66 -0.60
N GLU A 108 -8.63 14.29 0.51
CA GLU A 108 -7.78 15.23 1.25
C GLU A 108 -6.53 14.54 1.82
N LEU A 109 -6.67 13.29 2.25
CA LEU A 109 -5.53 12.50 2.73
C LEU A 109 -4.60 12.16 1.56
N ARG A 110 -5.15 11.84 0.38
CA ARG A 110 -4.35 11.53 -0.82
C ARG A 110 -3.57 12.74 -1.30
N ASP A 111 -4.22 13.90 -1.35
CA ASP A 111 -3.58 15.17 -1.72
C ASP A 111 -2.43 15.48 -0.75
N GLY A 112 -2.65 15.33 0.57
CA GLY A 112 -1.60 15.49 1.55
C GLY A 112 -0.44 14.49 1.40
N PHE A 113 -0.72 13.23 1.02
CA PHE A 113 0.33 12.25 0.73
C PHE A 113 1.14 12.62 -0.52
N ILE A 114 0.49 13.13 -1.57
CA ILE A 114 1.16 13.59 -2.80
C ILE A 114 2.08 14.76 -2.47
N GLU A 115 1.60 15.76 -1.71
CA GLU A 115 2.41 16.89 -1.24
C GLU A 115 3.61 16.42 -0.42
N ALA A 116 3.40 15.50 0.53
CA ALA A 116 4.49 14.91 1.31
C ALA A 116 5.54 14.19 0.43
N CYS A 117 5.11 13.46 -0.60
CA CYS A 117 6.03 12.86 -1.56
C CYS A 117 6.82 13.92 -2.34
N LEU A 118 6.18 15.02 -2.76
CA LEU A 118 6.83 16.13 -3.47
C LEU A 118 7.87 16.82 -2.58
N HIS A 119 7.53 17.15 -1.33
CA HIS A 119 8.46 17.74 -0.38
C HIS A 119 9.63 16.80 -0.07
N LEU A 120 9.40 15.49 0.06
CA LEU A 120 10.46 14.51 0.24
C LEU A 120 11.42 14.46 -0.95
N VAL A 121 10.90 14.41 -2.18
CA VAL A 121 11.72 14.39 -3.41
C VAL A 121 12.54 15.67 -3.55
N ASN A 122 11.93 16.82 -3.24
CA ASN A 122 12.59 18.13 -3.26
C ASN A 122 13.53 18.36 -2.07
N ARG A 123 13.57 17.43 -1.11
CA ARG A 123 14.34 17.54 0.15
C ARG A 123 13.92 18.75 0.99
N ASP A 124 12.66 19.16 0.88
CA ASP A 124 12.05 20.18 1.71
C ASP A 124 11.52 19.55 3.00
N PHE A 125 12.42 19.30 3.94
CA PHE A 125 12.08 18.64 5.21
C PHE A 125 11.24 19.51 6.14
N ASP A 126 11.29 20.84 5.98
CA ASP A 126 10.47 21.78 6.72
C ASP A 126 9.00 21.67 6.30
N ALA A 127 8.74 21.64 5.00
CA ALA A 127 7.38 21.42 4.49
C ALA A 127 6.88 20.01 4.81
N LEU A 128 7.74 19.00 4.66
CA LEU A 128 7.42 17.61 5.01
C LEU A 128 7.02 17.43 6.49
N ALA A 129 7.69 18.15 7.39
CA ALA A 129 7.33 18.15 8.82
C ALA A 129 5.92 18.72 9.06
N THR A 130 5.53 19.75 8.29
CA THR A 130 4.18 20.31 8.33
C THR A 130 3.14 19.35 7.75
N ASP A 131 3.47 18.62 6.67
CA ASP A 131 2.58 17.59 6.12
C ASP A 131 2.30 16.48 7.13
N PHE A 132 3.30 16.06 7.91
CA PHE A 132 3.14 14.99 8.90
C PHE A 132 2.15 15.37 10.01
N VAL A 133 2.12 16.64 10.40
CA VAL A 133 1.10 17.16 11.33
C VAL A 133 -0.28 17.20 10.64
N THR A 134 -0.32 17.66 9.39
CA THR A 134 -1.57 17.80 8.61
C THR A 134 -2.22 16.45 8.32
N LEU A 135 -1.42 15.43 8.03
CA LEU A 135 -1.83 14.04 7.83
C LEU A 135 -2.17 13.32 9.15
N GLY A 136 -1.96 13.97 10.30
CA GLY A 136 -2.23 13.39 11.61
C GLY A 136 -1.23 12.31 12.05
N LEU A 137 -0.07 12.23 11.38
CA LEU A 137 1.02 11.33 11.76
C LEU A 137 1.79 11.83 12.99
N LEU A 138 1.75 13.15 13.22
CA LEU A 138 2.32 13.80 14.40
C LEU A 138 1.29 14.70 15.08
N PRO A 139 1.34 14.84 16.42
CA PRO A 139 0.45 15.76 17.11
C PRO A 139 0.77 17.21 16.71
N PRO A 140 -0.22 18.13 16.74
CA PRO A 140 0.00 19.55 16.46
C PRO A 140 0.99 20.23 17.41
N THR A 141 1.27 19.61 18.55
CA THR A 141 2.24 20.06 19.55
C THR A 141 3.68 19.61 19.24
N ALA A 142 3.90 18.82 18.18
CA ALA A 142 5.23 18.37 17.82
C ALA A 142 6.13 19.55 17.44
N GLU A 143 7.35 19.58 17.97
CA GLU A 143 8.32 20.63 17.66
C GLU A 143 8.84 20.47 16.23
N LYS A 144 8.49 21.42 15.34
CA LYS A 144 8.83 21.36 13.92
C LYS A 144 10.33 21.19 13.66
N GLU A 145 11.19 21.89 14.40
CA GLU A 145 12.65 21.77 14.24
C GLU A 145 13.17 20.36 14.57
N ALA A 146 12.66 19.76 15.65
CA ALA A 146 13.03 18.41 16.05
C ALA A 146 12.59 17.37 15.00
N VAL A 147 11.37 17.51 14.49
CA VAL A 147 10.83 16.65 13.42
C VAL A 147 11.65 16.79 12.15
N THR A 148 11.93 18.01 11.71
CA THR A 148 12.72 18.31 10.50
C THR A 148 14.11 17.69 10.59
N LYS A 149 14.77 17.81 11.76
CA LYS A 149 16.08 17.21 12.02
C LYS A 149 16.03 15.68 11.98
N ALA A 150 14.99 15.08 12.56
CA ALA A 150 14.80 13.63 12.52
C ALA A 150 14.60 13.11 11.09
N LEU A 151 13.71 13.75 10.32
CA LEU A 151 13.45 13.40 8.90
C LEU A 151 14.72 13.53 8.05
N THR A 152 15.46 14.62 8.21
CA THR A 152 16.75 14.84 7.53
C THR A 152 17.74 13.72 7.85
N GLY A 153 17.84 13.32 9.13
CA GLY A 153 18.73 12.25 9.56
C GLY A 153 18.35 10.89 8.97
N VAL A 154 17.06 10.55 8.92
CA VAL A 154 16.60 9.30 8.28
C VAL A 154 16.89 9.29 6.79
N PHE A 155 16.63 10.39 6.09
CA PHE A 155 16.93 10.49 4.66
C PHE A 155 18.43 10.35 4.37
N GLN A 156 19.30 11.02 5.12
CA GLN A 156 20.75 10.90 4.96
C GLN A 156 21.24 9.48 5.24
N ASN A 157 20.67 8.80 6.24
CA ASN A 157 20.96 7.40 6.52
C ASN A 157 20.48 6.48 5.39
N ALA A 158 19.31 6.73 4.82
CA ALA A 158 18.77 5.96 3.70
C ALA A 158 19.65 6.09 2.44
N VAL A 159 20.10 7.31 2.13
CA VAL A 159 20.99 7.58 0.98
C VAL A 159 22.36 6.93 1.17
N SER A 160 22.90 6.93 2.41
CA SER A 160 24.24 6.40 2.69
C SER A 160 24.30 4.88 2.84
N LYS A 161 23.27 4.25 3.42
CA LYS A 161 23.24 2.80 3.73
C LYS A 161 22.35 1.98 2.80
N GLY A 162 21.59 2.65 1.93
CA GLY A 162 20.53 2.04 1.12
C GLY A 162 19.24 1.76 1.92
N VAL A 163 18.13 1.64 1.21
CA VAL A 163 16.75 1.54 1.79
C VAL A 163 16.54 0.28 2.64
N ARG A 164 17.43 -0.71 2.55
CA ARG A 164 17.29 -2.02 3.22
C ARG A 164 17.24 -1.97 4.76
N ASN A 165 17.60 -0.85 5.40
CA ASN A 165 17.66 -0.71 6.86
C ASN A 165 16.93 0.54 7.40
N ILE A 166 15.90 1.05 6.72
CA ILE A 166 15.09 2.14 7.28
C ILE A 166 14.08 1.56 8.29
N SER A 167 14.31 1.78 9.58
CA SER A 167 13.33 1.50 10.64
C SER A 167 12.50 2.75 10.92
N PHE A 168 11.22 2.73 10.56
CA PHE A 168 10.27 3.79 10.94
C PHE A 168 10.07 3.88 12.46
N GLY A 169 10.36 2.79 13.21
CA GLY A 169 10.35 2.79 14.67
C GLY A 169 11.41 3.71 15.29
N ASP A 170 12.55 3.89 14.61
CA ASP A 170 13.63 4.77 15.08
C ASP A 170 13.24 6.26 14.95
N LEU A 171 12.34 6.56 14.00
CA LEU A 171 11.77 7.89 13.78
C LEU A 171 10.78 8.26 14.89
N LEU A 172 9.93 7.32 15.28
CA LEU A 172 8.96 7.49 16.35
C LEU A 172 9.60 7.49 17.75
N GLY A 173 10.65 6.68 17.97
CA GLY A 173 11.36 6.62 19.25
C GLY A 173 12.01 7.95 19.66
N ASN A 174 12.47 8.75 18.68
CA ASN A 174 13.03 10.07 18.92
C ASN A 174 11.98 11.18 19.14
N LEU A 175 10.72 10.93 18.78
CA LEU A 175 9.61 11.90 18.88
C LEU A 175 8.63 11.58 20.01
N GLY A 176 8.68 10.36 20.59
CA GLY A 176 7.80 9.88 21.65
C GLY A 176 8.32 10.05 23.08
N THR A 177 9.39 10.82 23.29
CA THR A 177 9.92 11.12 24.63
C THR A 177 9.81 12.62 24.93
N THR A 178 8.57 13.07 25.15
CA THR A 178 8.27 14.31 25.88
C THR A 178 7.09 14.07 26.80
#